data_AF-A0A1B9ITV3-F1
#
_entry.id   AF-A0A1B9ITV3-F1
#
_cell.length_a   1.000
_cell.length_b   1.000
_cell.length_c   1.000
_cell.angle_alpha   90.00
_cell.angle_beta   90.00
_cell.angle_gamma   90.00
#
_symmetry.space_group_name_H-M   'P 1'
#
loop_
_entity.id
_entity.type
_entity.pdbx_description
1 polymer ?
#
loop_
_entity_poly.entity_id
_entity_poly.type
_entity_poly.pdbx_seq_one_letter_code
_entity_poly.pdbx_strand_id
1 'polypeptide(L)'
;MRQLKHHEQKLLKKVDFLNWKQDASLREVKVMRKYHIQDREDYHKYNKICGSLRSLIHKLSLLPAKDPYREQRETEMLNKLYDMGILDVGAKPSDIENKVTVSSIARRRLAVVVARLKMAETVSDAVETIEQGHVRVGPTPVTDPAMLITRHMEDFVTWVDTSARKRTIMKYNDEPQLTSASRSGLPVFDIEGGLFGPDLTDSHVPVTSGPGVKFLADALKKGLNQGPRSYQCGKALPRIGGHGDFVSPGVSGGDCASCCGGHAVSLDRTADGVPAVLKAVREELKQGADSIKVISGGGGASELDAHETHPKDCWADGQKACSPADLSQVTAHAYIVEAINHAINIGVRSIEHGNLLDKSTAKLVPDPTLSYYGIIHRKPFETFFEEGRDKSAQVMQKGLNALKLAEDADVV
;
A
#
# COMPACT_ATOMS: atom_id res chain seq x y z
N MET A 1 1.78 -31.52 -51.20
CA MET A 1 2.59 -32.51 -51.93
C MET A 1 1.88 -33.86 -51.86
N ARG A 2 1.91 -34.68 -52.92
CA ARG A 2 1.37 -36.05 -52.86
C ARG A 2 2.21 -36.95 -51.95
N GLN A 3 1.61 -37.98 -51.37
CA GLN A 3 2.35 -38.98 -50.59
C GLN A 3 3.31 -39.76 -51.52
N LEU A 4 4.60 -39.82 -51.15
CA LEU A 4 5.63 -40.50 -51.93
C LEU A 4 5.48 -42.03 -51.84
N LYS A 5 5.73 -42.74 -52.93
CA LYS A 5 5.81 -44.21 -52.95
C LYS A 5 7.07 -44.68 -52.22
N HIS A 6 7.08 -45.94 -51.76
CA HIS A 6 8.20 -46.51 -50.98
C HIS A 6 9.59 -46.33 -51.63
N HIS A 7 9.70 -46.51 -52.95
CA HIS A 7 10.97 -46.31 -53.67
C HIS A 7 11.39 -44.83 -53.75
N GLU A 8 10.43 -43.92 -53.94
CA GLU A 8 10.67 -42.47 -53.96
C GLU A 8 11.12 -41.97 -52.58
N GLN A 9 10.50 -42.45 -51.50
CA GLN A 9 10.88 -42.09 -50.12
C GLN A 9 12.27 -42.63 -49.74
N LYS A 10 12.68 -43.78 -50.31
CA LYS A 10 14.02 -44.35 -50.10
C LYS A 10 15.11 -43.51 -50.77
N LEU A 11 14.82 -42.85 -51.89
CA LEU A 11 15.73 -41.93 -52.58
C LEU A 11 15.71 -40.53 -51.96
N LEU A 12 14.53 -40.05 -51.55
CA LEU A 12 14.30 -38.68 -51.07
C LEU A 12 14.22 -38.60 -49.53
N LYS A 13 15.05 -39.35 -48.81
CA LYS A 13 15.00 -39.43 -47.33
C LYS A 13 15.20 -38.11 -46.59
N LYS A 14 15.88 -37.14 -47.21
CA LYS A 14 16.18 -35.83 -46.62
C LYS A 14 15.24 -34.73 -47.09
N VAL A 15 14.30 -35.03 -48.00
CA VAL A 15 13.39 -34.04 -48.57
C VAL A 15 12.15 -33.95 -47.68
N ASP A 16 12.11 -32.90 -46.88
CA ASP A 16 10.92 -32.46 -46.16
C ASP A 16 10.74 -30.97 -46.46
N PHE A 17 9.64 -30.60 -47.11
CA PHE A 17 9.34 -29.21 -47.46
C PHE A 17 8.78 -28.41 -46.29
N LEU A 18 8.37 -29.08 -45.21
CA LEU A 18 7.76 -28.45 -44.04
C LEU A 18 8.75 -28.27 -42.90
N ASN A 19 9.66 -29.23 -42.69
CA ASN A 19 10.64 -29.19 -41.60
C ASN A 19 12.07 -29.16 -42.12
N TRP A 20 12.67 -27.98 -42.09
CA TRP A 20 14.09 -27.83 -42.40
C TRP A 20 14.92 -27.94 -41.14
N LYS A 21 16.11 -28.55 -41.23
CA LYS A 21 17.01 -28.72 -40.06
C LYS A 21 17.45 -27.39 -39.44
N GLN A 22 17.51 -26.33 -40.24
CA GLN A 22 17.86 -24.99 -39.77
C GLN A 22 16.66 -24.28 -39.12
N ASP A 23 15.43 -24.65 -39.50
CA ASP A 23 14.22 -24.15 -38.88
C ASP A 23 13.89 -24.95 -37.61
N ALA A 24 14.35 -24.46 -36.46
CA ALA A 24 13.81 -24.86 -35.16
C ALA A 24 12.33 -24.40 -34.96
N SER A 25 11.63 -24.04 -36.05
CA SER A 25 10.34 -23.38 -36.04
C SER A 25 9.22 -24.27 -35.50
N LEU A 26 9.33 -25.60 -35.59
CA LEU A 26 8.37 -26.50 -34.94
C LEU A 26 8.32 -26.31 -33.41
N ARG A 27 9.45 -26.10 -32.75
CA ARG A 27 9.48 -25.90 -31.29
C ARG A 27 8.92 -24.53 -30.94
N GLU A 28 9.30 -23.52 -31.70
CA GLU A 28 8.78 -22.16 -31.62
C GLU A 28 7.25 -22.15 -31.74
N VAL A 29 6.70 -22.68 -32.85
CA VAL A 29 5.26 -22.73 -33.10
C VAL A 29 4.52 -23.51 -32.02
N LYS A 30 5.09 -24.62 -31.52
CA LYS A 30 4.50 -25.38 -30.40
C LYS A 30 4.42 -24.54 -29.12
N VAL A 31 5.47 -23.80 -28.78
CA VAL A 31 5.52 -22.96 -27.58
C VAL A 31 4.58 -21.76 -27.74
N MET A 32 4.60 -21.09 -28.89
CA MET A 32 3.73 -19.96 -29.19
C MET A 32 2.26 -20.35 -29.12
N ARG A 33 1.87 -21.48 -29.74
CA ARG A 33 0.49 -22.00 -29.65
C ARG A 33 0.09 -22.38 -28.23
N LYS A 34 1.00 -23.02 -27.47
CA LYS A 34 0.71 -23.47 -26.10
C LYS A 34 0.45 -22.32 -25.13
N TYR A 35 1.21 -21.21 -25.25
CA TYR A 35 1.10 -20.06 -24.34
C TYR A 35 0.42 -18.85 -24.97
N HIS A 36 -0.22 -19.02 -26.14
CA HIS A 36 -0.87 -17.97 -26.91
C HIS A 36 0.01 -16.70 -27.08
N ILE A 37 1.26 -16.90 -27.51
CA ILE A 37 2.17 -15.78 -27.78
C ILE A 37 1.79 -15.19 -29.14
N GLN A 38 1.37 -13.92 -29.14
CA GLN A 38 0.89 -13.22 -30.34
C GLN A 38 2.04 -12.82 -31.28
N ASP A 39 3.09 -12.19 -30.73
CA ASP A 39 4.24 -11.75 -31.52
C ASP A 39 5.31 -12.84 -31.60
N ARG A 40 5.79 -13.11 -32.81
CA ARG A 40 6.91 -14.03 -33.05
C ARG A 40 8.21 -13.48 -32.47
N GLU A 41 8.39 -12.16 -32.45
CA GLU A 41 9.61 -11.56 -31.91
C GLU A 41 9.77 -11.82 -30.41
N ASP A 42 8.68 -11.88 -29.65
CA ASP A 42 8.71 -12.18 -28.21
C ASP A 42 9.40 -13.51 -27.92
N TYR A 43 9.10 -14.54 -28.72
CA TYR A 43 9.75 -15.84 -28.59
C TYR A 43 11.26 -15.73 -28.79
N HIS A 44 11.70 -15.00 -29.82
CA HIS A 44 13.12 -14.80 -30.09
C HIS A 44 13.81 -13.95 -29.00
N LYS A 45 13.12 -12.93 -28.48
CA LYS A 45 13.59 -12.10 -27.34
C LYS A 45 13.80 -12.96 -26.10
N TYR A 46 12.82 -13.80 -25.73
CA TYR A 46 12.96 -14.72 -24.61
C TYR A 46 14.06 -15.77 -24.83
N ASN A 47 14.19 -16.30 -26.05
CA ASN A 47 15.22 -17.28 -26.38
C ASN A 47 16.63 -16.67 -26.25
N LYS A 48 16.81 -15.40 -26.66
CA LYS A 48 18.06 -14.66 -26.49
C LYS A 48 18.39 -14.47 -25.01
N ILE A 49 17.40 -14.10 -24.18
CA ILE A 49 17.57 -13.97 -22.73
C ILE A 49 17.99 -15.30 -22.10
N CYS A 50 17.32 -16.41 -22.43
CA CYS A 50 17.72 -17.74 -21.95
C CYS A 50 19.14 -18.10 -22.39
N GLY A 51 19.53 -17.77 -23.64
CA GLY A 51 20.88 -17.99 -24.15
C GLY A 51 21.94 -17.20 -23.39
N SER A 52 21.68 -15.92 -23.12
CA SER A 52 22.56 -15.06 -22.32
C SER A 52 22.72 -15.57 -20.88
N LEU A 53 21.63 -16.00 -20.24
CA LEU A 53 21.67 -16.59 -18.89
C LEU A 53 22.54 -17.85 -18.87
N ARG A 54 22.31 -18.78 -19.81
CA ARG A 54 23.13 -20.01 -19.91
C ARG A 54 24.60 -19.71 -20.19
N SER A 55 24.90 -18.74 -21.05
CA SER A 55 26.27 -18.32 -21.32
C SER A 55 26.94 -17.75 -20.07
N LEU A 56 26.22 -16.95 -19.27
CA LEU A 56 26.75 -16.41 -18.02
C LEU A 56 27.10 -17.52 -17.02
N ILE A 57 26.22 -18.50 -16.84
CA ILE A 57 26.47 -19.63 -15.93
C ILE A 57 27.58 -20.53 -16.44
N HIS A 58 27.66 -20.76 -17.74
CA HIS A 58 28.77 -21.48 -18.31
C HIS A 58 30.10 -20.78 -17.98
N LYS A 59 30.16 -19.45 -18.12
CA LYS A 59 31.35 -18.67 -17.72
C LYS A 59 31.63 -18.76 -16.22
N LEU A 60 30.61 -18.72 -15.36
CA LEU A 60 30.78 -18.91 -13.91
C LEU A 60 31.28 -20.32 -13.58
N SER A 61 30.84 -21.33 -14.32
CA SER A 61 31.27 -22.72 -14.13
C SER A 61 32.74 -22.95 -14.47
N LEU A 62 33.33 -22.10 -15.32
CA LEU A 62 34.76 -22.10 -15.66
C LEU A 62 35.65 -21.53 -14.54
N LEU A 63 35.07 -20.79 -13.58
CA LEU A 63 35.81 -20.28 -12.42
C LEU A 63 36.10 -21.39 -11.40
N PRO A 64 37.19 -21.29 -10.62
CA PRO A 64 37.50 -22.24 -9.56
C PRO A 64 36.34 -22.43 -8.58
N ALA A 65 36.12 -23.67 -8.13
CA ALA A 65 34.97 -24.00 -7.27
C ALA A 65 34.99 -23.32 -5.88
N LYS A 66 36.16 -22.82 -5.44
CA LYS A 66 36.34 -22.12 -4.14
C LYS A 66 36.42 -20.60 -4.28
N ASP A 67 36.16 -20.05 -5.46
CA ASP A 67 36.19 -18.60 -5.68
C ASP A 67 34.96 -17.94 -5.00
N PRO A 68 35.15 -17.01 -4.05
CA PRO A 68 34.03 -16.33 -3.38
C PRO A 68 33.15 -15.54 -4.36
N TYR A 69 33.70 -15.05 -5.47
CA TYR A 69 32.93 -14.34 -6.48
C TYR A 69 31.90 -15.24 -7.17
N ARG A 70 32.28 -16.51 -7.41
CA ARG A 70 31.41 -17.50 -8.03
C ARG A 70 30.21 -17.80 -7.14
N GLU A 71 30.45 -18.07 -5.86
CA GLU A 71 29.40 -18.38 -4.88
C GLU A 71 28.42 -17.21 -4.73
N GLN A 72 28.94 -15.98 -4.61
CA GLN A 72 28.11 -14.79 -4.51
C GLN A 72 27.22 -14.61 -5.75
N ARG A 73 27.79 -14.71 -6.96
CA ARG A 73 27.04 -14.50 -8.21
C ARG A 73 26.05 -15.63 -8.50
N GLU A 74 26.38 -16.87 -8.21
CA GLU A 74 25.44 -18.00 -8.33
C GLU A 74 24.24 -17.81 -7.39
N THR A 75 24.48 -17.37 -6.15
CA THR A 75 23.43 -17.11 -5.17
C THR A 75 22.53 -15.95 -5.57
N GLU A 76 23.12 -14.80 -5.97
CA GLU A 76 22.37 -13.64 -6.48
C GLU A 76 21.49 -14.01 -7.69
N MET A 77 22.03 -14.83 -8.60
CA MET A 77 21.32 -15.26 -9.80
C MET A 77 20.16 -16.22 -9.48
N LEU A 78 20.38 -17.18 -8.57
CA LEU A 78 19.34 -18.10 -8.13
C LEU A 78 18.19 -17.37 -7.43
N ASN A 79 18.52 -16.45 -6.51
CA ASN A 79 17.51 -15.65 -5.80
C ASN A 79 16.68 -14.83 -6.79
N LYS A 80 17.33 -14.13 -7.74
CA LYS A 80 16.61 -13.34 -8.75
C LYS A 80 15.68 -14.18 -9.63
N LEU A 81 16.14 -15.36 -10.08
CA LEU A 81 15.32 -16.26 -10.90
C LEU A 81 14.17 -16.90 -10.11
N TYR A 82 14.38 -17.11 -8.81
CA TYR A 82 13.34 -17.56 -7.88
C TYR A 82 12.28 -16.47 -7.68
N ASP A 83 12.67 -15.23 -7.38
CA ASP A 83 11.76 -14.09 -7.17
C ASP A 83 10.92 -13.80 -8.43
N MET A 84 11.55 -13.91 -9.61
CA MET A 84 10.85 -13.81 -10.90
C MET A 84 9.89 -14.98 -11.17
N GLY A 85 9.98 -16.08 -10.42
CA GLY A 85 9.13 -17.26 -10.59
C GLY A 85 9.53 -18.19 -11.74
N ILE A 86 10.74 -18.02 -12.27
CA ILE A 86 11.25 -18.86 -13.36
C ILE A 86 11.71 -20.22 -12.83
N LEU A 87 12.32 -20.23 -11.64
CA LEU A 87 12.78 -21.42 -10.93
C LEU A 87 11.99 -21.62 -9.63
N ASP A 88 11.88 -22.88 -9.21
CA ASP A 88 11.19 -23.28 -7.99
C ASP A 88 12.10 -23.29 -6.76
N VAL A 89 11.50 -23.44 -5.57
CA VAL A 89 12.22 -23.47 -4.29
C VAL A 89 13.27 -24.58 -4.31
N GLY A 90 14.49 -24.27 -3.86
CA GLY A 90 15.58 -25.25 -3.77
C GLY A 90 16.30 -25.54 -5.10
N ALA A 91 16.15 -24.66 -6.09
CA ALA A 91 16.87 -24.79 -7.36
C ALA A 91 18.39 -24.73 -7.18
N LYS A 92 19.11 -25.56 -7.94
CA LYS A 92 20.58 -25.61 -7.96
C LYS A 92 21.14 -24.82 -9.14
N PRO A 93 22.42 -24.40 -9.14
CA PRO A 93 23.03 -23.71 -10.29
C PRO A 93 22.89 -24.51 -11.61
N SER A 94 22.95 -25.84 -11.54
CA SER A 94 22.74 -26.74 -12.70
C SER A 94 21.31 -26.74 -13.25
N ASP A 95 20.32 -26.35 -12.45
CA ASP A 95 18.95 -26.19 -12.90
C ASP A 95 18.81 -25.02 -13.87
N ILE A 96 19.69 -24.04 -13.81
CA ILE A 96 19.59 -22.88 -14.69
C ILE A 96 19.94 -23.27 -16.14
N GLU A 97 20.85 -24.23 -16.34
CA GLU A 97 21.19 -24.72 -17.67
C GLU A 97 20.01 -25.50 -18.30
N ASN A 98 19.39 -26.37 -17.50
CA ASN A 98 18.41 -27.34 -17.98
C ASN A 98 16.96 -26.86 -17.92
N LYS A 99 16.57 -26.13 -16.86
CA LYS A 99 15.18 -25.75 -16.57
C LYS A 99 14.82 -24.36 -17.08
N VAL A 100 15.77 -23.42 -17.19
CA VAL A 100 15.49 -22.10 -17.77
C VAL A 100 15.33 -22.23 -19.27
N THR A 101 14.08 -22.10 -19.73
CA THR A 101 13.66 -22.26 -21.12
C THR A 101 12.71 -21.14 -21.50
N VAL A 102 12.45 -20.94 -22.79
CA VAL A 102 11.44 -19.96 -23.24
C VAL A 102 10.07 -20.27 -22.62
N SER A 103 9.76 -21.55 -22.42
CA SER A 103 8.54 -21.97 -21.73
C SER A 103 8.50 -21.58 -20.26
N SER A 104 9.62 -21.57 -19.53
CA SER A 104 9.62 -21.13 -18.13
C SER A 104 9.34 -19.63 -18.01
N ILE A 105 9.84 -18.82 -18.95
CA ILE A 105 9.53 -17.37 -19.02
C ILE A 105 8.09 -17.14 -19.48
N ALA A 106 7.64 -17.83 -20.54
CA ALA A 106 6.28 -17.69 -21.07
C ALA A 106 5.19 -18.06 -20.03
N ARG A 107 5.48 -18.99 -19.12
CA ARG A 107 4.59 -19.32 -17.98
C ARG A 107 4.39 -18.18 -16.97
N ARG A 108 5.23 -17.14 -17.01
CA ARG A 108 5.13 -15.95 -16.17
C ARG A 108 4.48 -14.76 -16.88
N ARG A 109 4.05 -14.90 -18.14
CA ARG A 109 3.22 -13.89 -18.82
C ARG A 109 1.88 -13.76 -18.11
N LEU A 110 1.38 -12.53 -18.00
CA LEU A 110 0.13 -12.21 -17.30
C LEU A 110 -1.03 -13.08 -17.78
N ALA A 111 -1.23 -13.24 -19.09
CA ALA A 111 -2.30 -14.08 -19.63
C ALA A 111 -2.25 -15.54 -19.14
N VAL A 112 -1.06 -16.13 -19.02
CA VAL A 112 -0.90 -17.50 -18.53
C VAL A 112 -1.13 -17.57 -17.02
N VAL A 113 -0.73 -16.54 -16.28
CA VAL A 113 -0.95 -16.43 -14.83
C VAL A 113 -2.44 -16.28 -14.52
N VAL A 114 -3.16 -15.41 -15.26
CA VAL A 114 -4.61 -15.21 -15.14
C VAL A 114 -5.39 -16.51 -15.39
N ALA A 115 -5.02 -17.27 -16.42
CA ALA A 115 -5.61 -18.59 -16.69
C ALA A 115 -5.27 -19.62 -15.59
N ARG A 116 -4.07 -19.54 -15.00
CA ARG A 116 -3.66 -20.41 -13.88
C ARG A 116 -4.43 -20.10 -12.60
N LEU A 117 -4.69 -18.82 -12.32
CA LEU A 117 -5.50 -18.32 -11.21
C LEU A 117 -7.01 -18.54 -11.40
N LYS A 118 -7.43 -19.21 -12.49
CA LYS A 118 -8.84 -19.51 -12.80
C LYS A 118 -9.73 -18.27 -13.00
N MET A 119 -9.13 -17.12 -13.30
CA MET A 119 -9.87 -15.91 -13.69
C MET A 119 -10.40 -15.97 -15.13
N ALA A 120 -9.77 -16.80 -15.98
CA ALA A 120 -10.20 -17.09 -17.34
C ALA A 120 -10.10 -18.59 -17.60
N GLU A 121 -10.98 -19.13 -18.45
CA GLU A 121 -11.05 -20.57 -18.73
C GLU A 121 -9.88 -21.06 -19.58
N THR A 122 -9.46 -20.22 -20.54
CA THR A 122 -8.38 -20.52 -21.47
C THR A 122 -7.38 -19.36 -21.55
N VAL A 123 -6.16 -19.65 -22.02
CA VAL A 123 -5.15 -18.59 -22.21
C VAL A 123 -5.60 -17.59 -23.28
N SER A 124 -6.38 -18.04 -24.29
CA SER A 124 -6.93 -17.15 -25.32
C SER A 124 -7.95 -16.17 -24.73
N ASP A 125 -8.87 -16.67 -23.90
CA ASP A 125 -9.85 -15.82 -23.20
C ASP A 125 -9.15 -14.86 -22.21
N ALA A 126 -8.08 -15.32 -21.55
CA ALA A 126 -7.28 -14.46 -20.68
C ALA A 126 -6.66 -13.28 -21.44
N VAL A 127 -6.13 -13.52 -22.65
CA VAL A 127 -5.57 -12.45 -23.51
C VAL A 127 -6.64 -11.44 -23.87
N GLU A 128 -7.80 -11.89 -24.37
CA GLU A 128 -8.90 -11.00 -24.74
C GLU A 128 -9.38 -10.17 -23.54
N THR A 129 -9.47 -10.79 -22.36
CA THR A 129 -9.87 -10.14 -21.11
C THR A 129 -8.89 -9.04 -20.67
N ILE A 130 -7.60 -9.28 -20.84
CA ILE A 130 -6.54 -8.32 -20.50
C ILE A 130 -6.54 -7.17 -21.51
N GLU A 131 -6.66 -7.45 -22.81
CA GLU A 131 -6.73 -6.43 -23.86
C GLU A 131 -7.94 -5.51 -23.70
N GLN A 132 -9.07 -6.05 -23.22
CA GLN A 132 -10.27 -5.28 -22.85
C GLN A 132 -10.09 -4.43 -21.57
N GLY A 133 -8.98 -4.58 -20.83
CA GLY A 133 -8.67 -3.80 -19.64
C GLY A 133 -9.44 -4.24 -18.40
N HIS A 134 -9.84 -5.51 -18.30
CA HIS A 134 -10.58 -6.02 -17.14
C HIS A 134 -9.69 -6.46 -15.98
N VAL A 135 -8.38 -6.61 -16.21
CA VAL A 135 -7.42 -7.10 -15.21
C VAL A 135 -6.51 -5.95 -14.76
N ARG A 136 -6.25 -5.88 -13.45
CA ARG A 136 -5.22 -5.02 -12.85
C ARG A 136 -4.20 -5.86 -12.09
N VAL A 137 -3.01 -5.30 -11.96
CA VAL A 137 -1.94 -5.85 -11.13
C VAL A 137 -1.62 -4.80 -10.07
N GLY A 138 -1.95 -5.08 -8.82
CA GLY A 138 -1.98 -4.06 -7.78
C GLY A 138 -3.02 -2.97 -8.12
N PRO A 139 -2.67 -1.68 -8.03
CA PRO A 139 -3.62 -0.59 -8.31
C PRO A 139 -3.80 -0.33 -9.81
N THR A 140 -2.83 -0.69 -10.65
CA THR A 140 -2.78 -0.27 -12.05
C THR A 140 -3.49 -1.26 -12.98
N PRO A 141 -4.46 -0.83 -13.82
CA PRO A 141 -5.01 -1.65 -14.88
C PRO A 141 -3.93 -1.95 -15.93
N VAL A 142 -3.90 -3.19 -16.41
CA VAL A 142 -2.89 -3.65 -17.38
C VAL A 142 -3.60 -4.10 -18.65
N THR A 143 -3.14 -3.61 -19.80
CA THR A 143 -3.66 -3.96 -21.13
C THR A 143 -2.72 -4.85 -21.93
N ASP A 144 -1.45 -4.98 -21.52
CA ASP A 144 -0.46 -5.81 -22.21
C ASP A 144 -0.45 -7.26 -21.68
N PRO A 145 -0.84 -8.26 -22.47
CA PRO A 145 -0.81 -9.67 -22.08
C PRO A 145 0.62 -10.23 -21.96
N ALA A 146 1.62 -9.56 -22.53
CA ALA A 146 3.03 -9.95 -22.49
C ALA A 146 3.75 -9.54 -21.19
N MET A 147 3.11 -8.73 -20.33
CA MET A 147 3.67 -8.32 -19.04
C MET A 147 4.10 -9.54 -18.22
N LEU A 148 5.33 -9.55 -17.73
CA LEU A 148 5.85 -10.63 -16.89
C LEU A 148 5.54 -10.36 -15.42
N ILE A 149 4.90 -11.33 -14.76
CA ILE A 149 4.50 -11.24 -13.36
C ILE A 149 5.48 -12.03 -12.50
N THR A 150 6.09 -11.37 -11.51
CA THR A 150 6.97 -12.00 -10.51
C THR A 150 6.16 -12.79 -9.48
N ARG A 151 6.80 -13.61 -8.63
CA ARG A 151 6.07 -14.38 -7.60
C ARG A 151 5.26 -13.48 -6.68
N HIS A 152 5.87 -12.40 -6.20
CA HIS A 152 5.22 -11.47 -5.27
C HIS A 152 4.09 -10.66 -5.92
N MET A 153 4.16 -10.39 -7.23
CA MET A 153 3.12 -9.66 -7.93
C MET A 153 1.89 -10.52 -8.26
N GLU A 154 2.01 -11.85 -8.19
CA GLU A 154 0.93 -12.79 -8.52
C GLU A 154 -0.27 -12.65 -7.58
N ASP A 155 -0.03 -12.37 -6.30
CA ASP A 155 -1.07 -12.21 -5.28
C ASP A 155 -1.93 -10.95 -5.51
N PHE A 156 -1.40 -9.97 -6.24
CA PHE A 156 -2.06 -8.70 -6.53
C PHE A 156 -2.76 -8.68 -7.90
N VAL A 157 -2.80 -9.80 -8.62
CA VAL A 157 -3.54 -9.90 -9.89
C VAL A 157 -5.03 -10.06 -9.58
N THR A 158 -5.83 -9.03 -9.92
CA THR A 158 -7.26 -9.03 -9.63
C THR A 158 -8.05 -8.29 -10.72
N TRP A 159 -9.38 -8.33 -10.62
CA TRP A 159 -10.27 -7.61 -11.51
C TRP A 159 -10.23 -6.10 -11.26
N VAL A 160 -10.32 -5.31 -12.31
CA VAL A 160 -10.64 -3.88 -12.21
C VAL A 160 -12.03 -3.72 -11.61
N ASP A 161 -12.21 -2.74 -10.72
CA ASP A 161 -13.45 -2.57 -9.96
C ASP A 161 -14.67 -2.27 -10.84
N THR A 162 -14.47 -1.56 -11.95
CA THR A 162 -15.51 -1.26 -12.95
C THR A 162 -15.79 -2.39 -13.94
N SER A 163 -15.06 -3.51 -13.84
CA SER A 163 -15.15 -4.62 -14.80
C SER A 163 -16.55 -5.22 -14.87
N ALA A 164 -17.05 -5.42 -16.08
CA ALA A 164 -18.30 -6.14 -16.31
C ALA A 164 -18.19 -7.61 -15.88
N ARG A 165 -17.04 -8.26 -16.09
CA ARG A 165 -16.80 -9.64 -15.66
C ARG A 165 -16.86 -9.78 -14.14
N LYS A 166 -16.28 -8.83 -13.39
CA LYS A 166 -16.37 -8.78 -11.93
C LYS A 166 -17.83 -8.69 -11.45
N ARG A 167 -18.62 -7.81 -12.07
CA ARG A 167 -20.06 -7.67 -11.78
C ARG A 167 -20.84 -8.95 -12.05
N THR A 168 -20.55 -9.66 -13.14
CA THR A 168 -21.20 -10.94 -13.44
C THR A 168 -20.85 -12.01 -12.41
N ILE A 169 -19.59 -12.09 -11.98
CA ILE A 169 -19.14 -13.04 -10.95
C ILE A 169 -19.82 -12.76 -9.60
N MET A 170 -19.85 -11.49 -9.17
CA MET A 170 -20.52 -11.09 -7.92
C MET A 170 -22.02 -11.41 -7.95
N LYS A 171 -22.70 -11.15 -9.07
CA LYS A 171 -24.12 -11.51 -9.26
C LYS A 171 -24.35 -13.02 -9.21
N TYR A 172 -23.41 -13.83 -9.72
CA TYR A 172 -23.52 -15.28 -9.67
C TYR A 172 -23.32 -15.83 -8.25
N ASN A 173 -22.49 -15.16 -7.44
CA ASN A 173 -22.23 -15.54 -6.04
C ASN A 173 -23.23 -14.96 -5.03
N ASP A 174 -24.29 -14.26 -5.49
CA ASP A 174 -25.24 -13.51 -4.65
C ASP A 174 -24.57 -12.51 -3.68
N GLU A 175 -23.39 -12.00 -4.04
CA GLU A 175 -22.69 -10.97 -3.28
C GLU A 175 -23.31 -9.59 -3.57
N PRO A 176 -23.58 -8.76 -2.54
CA PRO A 176 -24.17 -7.44 -2.73
C PRO A 176 -23.25 -6.58 -3.60
N GLN A 177 -23.85 -5.96 -4.62
CA GLN A 177 -23.14 -5.01 -5.46
C GLN A 177 -22.71 -3.81 -4.61
N LEU A 178 -21.41 -3.58 -4.49
CA LEU A 178 -20.88 -2.24 -4.24
C LEU A 178 -21.29 -1.36 -5.42
N THR A 179 -22.47 -0.73 -5.34
CA THR A 179 -22.82 0.35 -6.27
C THR A 179 -21.76 1.42 -6.11
N SER A 180 -21.23 1.91 -7.23
CA SER A 180 -20.19 2.94 -7.35
C SER A 180 -20.66 4.31 -6.85
N ALA A 181 -21.11 4.39 -5.60
CA ALA A 181 -21.61 5.56 -4.91
C ALA A 181 -20.73 5.97 -3.71
N SER A 182 -19.54 5.38 -3.54
CA SER A 182 -18.50 5.99 -2.69
C SER A 182 -17.62 6.88 -3.56
N ARG A 183 -17.92 8.19 -3.56
CA ARG A 183 -17.00 9.22 -4.10
C ARG A 183 -15.80 9.45 -3.19
N SER A 184 -15.82 8.89 -1.99
CA SER A 184 -14.71 8.81 -1.05
C SER A 184 -14.03 7.44 -1.26
N GLY A 185 -12.79 7.43 -1.76
CA GLY A 185 -11.98 6.22 -1.93
C GLY A 185 -11.53 5.61 -0.59
N LEU A 186 -12.44 5.48 0.38
CA LEU A 186 -12.18 4.94 1.72
C LEU A 186 -12.80 3.54 1.86
N PRO A 187 -12.06 2.56 2.41
CA PRO A 187 -12.62 1.25 2.70
C PRO A 187 -13.60 1.32 3.88
N VAL A 188 -14.80 0.76 3.70
CA VAL A 188 -15.79 0.58 4.77
C VAL A 188 -15.60 -0.81 5.37
N PHE A 189 -15.41 -0.89 6.69
CA PHE A 189 -15.17 -2.15 7.39
C PHE A 189 -16.43 -2.65 8.11
N ASP A 190 -16.80 -3.93 7.90
CA ASP A 190 -17.87 -4.59 8.64
C ASP A 190 -17.39 -5.11 10.02
N ILE A 191 -18.34 -5.27 10.95
CA ILE A 191 -18.20 -5.72 12.34
C ILE A 191 -17.63 -7.14 12.42
N GLU A 192 -17.81 -7.97 11.38
CA GLU A 192 -17.26 -9.32 11.26
C GLU A 192 -15.94 -9.40 10.47
N GLY A 193 -15.36 -8.26 10.07
CA GLY A 193 -14.03 -8.22 9.44
C GLY A 193 -14.01 -8.50 7.93
N GLY A 194 -15.16 -8.44 7.24
CA GLY A 194 -15.22 -8.41 5.79
C GLY A 194 -14.70 -7.08 5.21
N LEU A 195 -13.75 -7.16 4.29
CA LEU A 195 -13.14 -6.01 3.62
C LEU A 195 -14.00 -5.59 2.41
N PHE A 196 -14.72 -4.48 2.51
CA PHE A 196 -15.34 -3.83 1.35
C PHE A 196 -14.49 -2.62 0.93
N GLY A 197 -13.70 -2.78 -0.14
CA GLY A 197 -13.00 -1.66 -0.79
C GLY A 197 -11.47 -1.75 -0.77
N PRO A 198 -10.80 -0.97 -1.64
CA PRO A 198 -9.42 -1.23 -2.08
C PRO A 198 -8.38 -1.01 -0.97
N ASP A 199 -7.25 -1.67 -1.16
CA ASP A 199 -6.01 -1.51 -0.41
C ASP A 199 -5.76 -0.06 0.03
N LEU A 200 -5.24 0.10 1.25
CA LEU A 200 -4.72 1.33 1.88
C LEU A 200 -3.68 2.11 1.06
N THR A 201 -3.42 1.72 -0.19
CA THR A 201 -2.39 2.27 -1.07
C THR A 201 -2.92 3.36 -2.00
N ASP A 202 -4.24 3.52 -2.18
CA ASP A 202 -4.81 4.50 -3.12
C ASP A 202 -5.81 5.49 -2.50
N SER A 203 -5.86 5.57 -1.17
CA SER A 203 -6.54 6.69 -0.54
C SER A 203 -5.72 7.95 -0.81
N HIS A 204 -6.27 8.87 -1.60
CA HIS A 204 -5.86 10.28 -1.69
C HIS A 204 -6.08 11.03 -0.36
N VAL A 205 -5.96 10.33 0.76
CA VAL A 205 -6.05 10.85 2.10
C VAL A 205 -4.63 11.26 2.47
N PRO A 206 -4.38 12.56 2.74
CA PRO A 206 -3.11 12.97 3.30
C PRO A 206 -2.89 12.21 4.61
N VAL A 207 -1.88 11.34 4.64
CA VAL A 207 -1.44 10.73 5.90
C VAL A 207 -0.62 11.80 6.61
N THR A 208 -1.24 12.44 7.60
CA THR A 208 -0.52 13.27 8.57
C THR A 208 0.35 12.34 9.40
N SER A 209 1.60 12.23 8.99
CA SER A 209 2.57 11.36 9.65
C SER A 209 2.93 11.94 11.01
N GLY A 210 3.14 11.08 12.02
CA GLY A 210 3.54 11.52 13.35
C GLY A 210 4.82 12.36 13.35
N PRO A 211 5.14 13.04 14.45
CA PRO A 211 6.36 13.82 14.56
C PRO A 211 7.61 12.96 14.28
N GLY A 212 8.52 13.46 13.43
CA GLY A 212 9.86 12.87 13.24
C GLY A 212 10.11 12.09 11.94
N VAL A 213 9.16 12.02 11.00
CA VAL A 213 9.29 11.24 9.74
C VAL A 213 9.67 12.07 8.51
N LYS A 214 10.30 13.23 8.70
CA LYS A 214 10.58 14.15 7.60
C LYS A 214 11.46 13.51 6.52
N PHE A 215 12.41 12.69 6.93
CA PHE A 215 13.26 11.93 6.02
C PHE A 215 12.45 10.96 5.14
N LEU A 216 11.36 10.39 5.66
CA LEU A 216 10.45 9.50 4.95
C LEU A 216 9.58 10.30 3.97
N ALA A 217 9.01 11.42 4.41
CA ALA A 217 8.26 12.32 3.54
C ALA A 217 9.13 12.86 2.38
N ASP A 218 10.36 13.26 2.67
CA ASP A 218 11.34 13.71 1.67
C ASP A 218 11.75 12.57 0.73
N ALA A 219 11.92 11.34 1.23
CA ALA A 219 12.23 10.17 0.41
C ALA A 219 11.07 9.80 -0.54
N LEU A 220 9.82 9.88 -0.07
CA LEU A 220 8.62 9.70 -0.87
C LEU A 220 8.50 10.80 -1.94
N LYS A 221 8.70 12.06 -1.56
CA LYS A 221 8.67 13.21 -2.48
C LYS A 221 9.75 13.13 -3.57
N LYS A 222 10.91 12.57 -3.24
CA LYS A 222 12.02 12.34 -4.18
C LYS A 222 11.86 11.05 -5.00
N GLY A 223 10.80 10.27 -4.77
CA GLY A 223 10.56 8.99 -5.46
C GLY A 223 11.56 7.89 -5.08
N LEU A 224 12.28 8.05 -3.96
CA LEU A 224 13.22 7.04 -3.46
C LEU A 224 12.48 5.83 -2.87
N ASN A 225 11.27 6.05 -2.35
CA ASN A 225 10.36 5.02 -1.86
C ASN A 225 8.98 5.19 -2.53
N GLN A 226 8.29 4.07 -2.78
CA GLN A 226 6.88 4.10 -3.18
C GLN A 226 5.99 4.17 -1.94
N GLY A 227 5.00 5.06 -1.94
CA GLY A 227 4.05 5.23 -0.84
C GLY A 227 3.13 6.43 -1.06
N PRO A 228 2.10 6.61 -0.22
CA PRO A 228 1.17 7.73 -0.34
C PRO A 228 1.87 9.07 -0.14
N ARG A 229 1.25 10.15 -0.61
CA ARG A 229 1.75 11.50 -0.33
C ARG A 229 1.71 11.74 1.17
N SER A 230 2.89 11.84 1.77
CA SER A 230 3.06 12.10 3.20
C SER A 230 3.33 13.58 3.42
N TYR A 231 2.62 14.16 4.39
CA TYR A 231 2.90 15.49 4.92
C TYR A 231 3.56 15.34 6.28
N GLN A 232 4.61 16.11 6.52
CA GLN A 232 5.31 16.08 7.80
C GLN A 232 4.54 16.92 8.82
N CYS A 233 3.99 16.28 9.84
CA CYS A 233 3.51 17.00 11.00
C CYS A 233 4.68 17.39 11.91
N GLY A 234 4.67 18.61 12.44
CA GLY A 234 5.52 19.00 13.56
C GLY A 234 5.17 18.24 14.83
N LYS A 235 5.88 18.54 15.92
CA LYS A 235 5.55 18.01 17.25
C LYS A 235 4.12 18.34 17.64
N ALA A 236 3.44 17.40 18.30
CA ALA A 236 2.13 17.66 18.86
C ALA A 236 2.24 18.68 19.99
N LEU A 237 1.27 19.59 20.10
CA LEU A 237 1.26 20.64 21.12
C LEU A 237 0.19 20.35 22.19
N PRO A 238 0.50 19.53 23.22
CA PRO A 238 -0.34 19.38 24.41
C PRO A 238 -0.17 20.57 25.37
N ARG A 239 -1.08 20.63 26.34
CA ARG A 239 -0.95 21.47 27.54
C ARG A 239 -0.35 20.69 28.70
N ILE A 240 0.18 21.38 29.71
CA ILE A 240 0.63 20.68 30.93
C ILE A 240 -0.58 20.01 31.59
N GLY A 241 -0.45 18.73 31.91
CA GLY A 241 -1.50 17.89 32.48
C GLY A 241 -2.62 17.51 31.50
N GLY A 242 -2.44 17.70 30.19
CA GLY A 242 -3.38 17.31 29.14
C GLY A 242 -3.00 16.03 28.40
N HIS A 243 -3.85 15.61 27.45
CA HIS A 243 -3.54 14.48 26.58
C HIS A 243 -2.25 14.75 25.79
N GLY A 244 -1.32 13.79 25.79
CA GLY A 244 -0.02 13.93 25.15
C GLY A 244 1.08 14.54 26.02
N ASP A 245 0.80 14.93 27.27
CA ASP A 245 1.83 15.22 28.27
C ASP A 245 2.31 13.90 28.91
N PHE A 246 3.45 13.38 28.46
CA PHE A 246 3.99 12.10 28.93
C PHE A 246 4.85 12.22 30.20
N VAL A 247 4.81 13.36 30.88
CA VAL A 247 5.51 13.55 32.15
C VAL A 247 4.81 12.73 33.25
N SER A 248 5.57 11.93 33.99
CA SER A 248 5.01 11.02 35.00
C SER A 248 4.23 11.77 36.09
N PRO A 249 3.12 11.20 36.61
CA PRO A 249 2.34 11.79 37.69
C PRO A 249 3.21 12.15 38.91
N GLY A 250 3.06 13.36 39.44
CA GLY A 250 3.81 13.84 40.61
C GLY A 250 5.15 14.54 40.29
N VAL A 251 5.53 14.62 39.02
CA VAL A 251 6.68 15.40 38.54
C VAL A 251 6.17 16.66 37.83
N SER A 252 6.52 17.84 38.35
CA SER A 252 6.24 19.13 37.71
C SER A 252 7.51 19.68 37.06
N GLY A 253 7.39 20.26 35.87
CA GLY A 253 8.52 20.85 35.14
C GLY A 253 9.15 19.92 34.09
N GLY A 254 8.37 18.99 33.52
CA GLY A 254 8.80 18.15 32.41
C GLY A 254 8.90 18.93 31.10
N ASP A 255 10.00 19.67 30.99
CA ASP A 255 10.80 19.87 29.79
C ASP A 255 12.01 20.69 30.28
N CYS A 256 13.08 20.00 30.67
CA CYS A 256 14.36 20.64 30.94
C CYS A 256 14.90 21.19 29.62
N ALA A 257 14.50 22.42 29.28
CA ALA A 257 15.04 23.15 28.14
C ALA A 257 14.94 24.67 28.29
N SER A 258 14.92 25.18 29.53
CA SER A 258 14.74 26.62 29.81
C SER A 258 15.90 27.53 29.37
N CYS A 259 16.86 27.08 28.55
CA CYS A 259 17.99 27.94 28.17
C CYS A 259 18.28 28.01 26.65
N CYS A 260 18.16 26.92 25.87
CA CYS A 260 18.50 26.94 24.45
C CYS A 260 17.73 25.89 23.63
N GLY A 261 16.52 26.19 23.15
CA GLY A 261 15.88 25.47 22.03
C GLY A 261 15.73 23.94 22.20
N GLY A 262 15.22 23.50 23.35
CA GLY A 262 14.99 22.11 23.77
C GLY A 262 14.97 21.02 22.71
N HIS A 263 16.10 20.34 22.56
CA HIS A 263 16.21 19.07 21.86
C HIS A 263 15.85 17.93 22.82
N ALA A 264 14.57 17.79 23.16
CA ALA A 264 14.04 16.55 23.72
C ALA A 264 13.52 15.66 22.57
N VAL A 265 13.85 14.37 22.58
CA VAL A 265 13.32 13.37 21.64
C VAL A 265 11.95 12.91 22.15
N SER A 266 10.96 13.76 22.01
CA SER A 266 9.55 13.51 22.35
C SER A 266 8.67 13.74 21.12
N LEU A 267 7.53 13.04 21.06
CA LEU A 267 6.51 13.21 20.03
C LEU A 267 5.75 14.54 20.19
N ASP A 268 5.80 15.09 21.38
CA ASP A 268 5.04 16.24 21.83
C ASP A 268 5.94 17.33 22.37
N ARG A 269 5.41 18.53 22.45
CA ARG A 269 6.03 19.67 23.10
C ARG A 269 4.96 20.44 23.84
N THR A 270 5.04 20.43 25.16
CA THR A 270 4.05 21.08 25.98
C THR A 270 4.14 22.61 25.85
N ALA A 271 3.00 23.27 25.64
CA ALA A 271 2.93 24.71 25.46
C ALA A 271 1.66 25.29 26.10
N ASP A 272 1.84 26.11 27.14
CA ASP A 272 0.73 26.79 27.83
C ASP A 272 0.64 28.28 27.49
N GLY A 273 -0.56 28.72 27.12
CA GLY A 273 -0.90 30.12 26.83
C GLY A 273 -0.44 30.60 25.45
N VAL A 274 -1.08 31.68 24.97
CA VAL A 274 -0.83 32.26 23.62
C VAL A 274 0.67 32.38 23.26
N PRO A 275 1.54 32.98 24.11
CA PRO A 275 2.91 33.27 23.70
C PRO A 275 3.77 32.02 23.52
N ALA A 276 3.53 30.98 24.33
CA ALA A 276 4.28 29.72 24.24
C ALA A 276 3.85 28.93 23.01
N VAL A 277 2.55 28.85 22.74
CA VAL A 277 1.99 28.20 21.54
C VAL A 277 2.48 28.90 20.28
N LEU A 278 2.47 30.23 20.25
CA LEU A 278 3.01 31.05 19.15
C LEU A 278 4.47 30.71 18.81
N LYS A 279 5.30 30.65 19.84
CA LYS A 279 6.71 30.34 19.69
C LYS A 279 6.90 28.91 19.19
N ALA A 280 6.16 27.96 19.74
CA ALA A 280 6.21 26.57 19.32
C ALA A 280 5.85 26.40 17.85
N VAL A 281 4.71 26.94 17.41
CA VAL A 281 4.26 26.89 16.00
C VAL A 281 5.33 27.45 15.05
N ARG A 282 5.91 28.62 15.35
CA ARG A 282 6.95 29.22 14.50
C ARG A 282 8.22 28.39 14.45
N GLU A 283 8.59 27.75 15.55
CA GLU A 283 9.76 26.88 15.61
C GLU A 283 9.53 25.58 14.82
N GLU A 284 8.34 24.99 14.87
CA GLU A 284 7.97 23.81 14.06
C GLU A 284 7.92 24.16 12.56
N LEU A 285 7.31 25.28 12.18
CA LEU A 285 7.32 25.76 10.80
C LEU A 285 8.74 26.05 10.29
N LYS A 286 9.61 26.63 11.13
CA LYS A 286 11.03 26.85 10.81
C LYS A 286 11.79 25.54 10.61
N GLN A 287 11.42 24.48 11.32
CA GLN A 287 11.98 23.13 11.15
C GLN A 287 11.45 22.43 9.88
N GLY A 288 10.47 23.03 9.20
CA GLY A 288 9.91 22.54 7.95
C GLY A 288 8.72 21.60 8.13
N ALA A 289 7.93 21.80 9.19
CA ALA A 289 6.62 21.15 9.33
C ALA A 289 5.66 21.63 8.23
N ASP A 290 4.99 20.69 7.57
CA ASP A 290 3.93 20.95 6.59
C ASP A 290 2.57 21.18 7.27
N SER A 291 2.40 20.61 8.46
CA SER A 291 1.22 20.77 9.32
C SER A 291 1.56 20.84 10.80
N ILE A 292 0.70 21.49 11.58
CA ILE A 292 0.79 21.59 13.04
C ILE A 292 -0.32 20.76 13.66
N LYS A 293 0.02 19.90 14.62
CA LYS A 293 -0.94 19.11 15.39
C LYS A 293 -1.10 19.68 16.79
N VAL A 294 -2.35 19.94 17.16
CA VAL A 294 -2.68 20.50 18.47
C VAL A 294 -3.72 19.60 19.15
N ILE A 295 -3.64 19.46 20.47
CA ILE A 295 -4.45 18.50 21.22
C ILE A 295 -5.57 19.21 21.98
N SER A 296 -6.81 19.08 21.48
CA SER A 296 -7.98 19.91 21.87
C SER A 296 -8.90 19.25 22.89
N GLY A 297 -8.55 18.04 23.33
CA GLY A 297 -9.34 17.24 24.28
C GLY A 297 -8.53 16.08 24.82
N GLY A 298 -9.20 15.17 25.53
CA GLY A 298 -8.61 13.92 25.98
C GLY A 298 -8.33 12.93 24.84
N GLY A 299 -7.63 11.84 25.13
CA GLY A 299 -7.39 10.75 24.18
C GLY A 299 -7.35 9.37 24.82
N GLY A 300 -7.20 8.33 23.99
CA GLY A 300 -7.25 6.94 24.44
C GLY A 300 -5.94 6.39 25.03
N ALA A 301 -4.84 7.16 24.95
CA ALA A 301 -3.49 6.65 25.14
C ALA A 301 -2.78 7.07 26.45
N SER A 302 -3.30 8.05 27.19
CA SER A 302 -2.70 8.51 28.45
C SER A 302 -3.50 8.05 29.68
N GLU A 303 -2.79 7.87 30.80
CA GLU A 303 -3.38 7.37 32.04
C GLU A 303 -4.25 8.41 32.77
N LEU A 304 -3.90 9.69 32.64
CA LEU A 304 -4.37 10.79 33.48
C LEU A 304 -5.64 11.50 32.97
N ASP A 305 -6.03 11.31 31.72
CA ASP A 305 -7.14 12.01 31.08
C ASP A 305 -8.29 11.07 30.69
N ALA A 306 -9.52 11.54 30.90
CA ALA A 306 -10.70 10.92 30.32
C ALA A 306 -10.91 11.43 28.89
N HIS A 307 -11.33 10.56 27.98
CA HIS A 307 -11.67 10.92 26.59
C HIS A 307 -12.82 11.94 26.48
N GLU A 308 -13.55 12.16 27.58
CA GLU A 308 -14.66 13.12 27.72
C GLU A 308 -14.20 14.51 28.20
N THR A 309 -12.90 14.70 28.43
CA THR A 309 -12.39 15.97 28.97
C THR A 309 -12.26 17.02 27.87
N HIS A 310 -12.91 18.17 28.04
CA HIS A 310 -12.70 19.39 27.25
C HIS A 310 -12.16 20.53 28.12
N PRO A 311 -10.84 20.64 28.31
CA PRO A 311 -10.27 21.80 29.00
C PRO A 311 -10.44 23.06 28.14
N LYS A 312 -11.46 23.88 28.44
CA LYS A 312 -11.83 25.09 27.66
C LYS A 312 -10.74 26.16 27.61
N ASP A 313 -9.80 26.14 28.55
CA ASP A 313 -8.83 27.23 28.75
C ASP A 313 -7.65 27.20 27.77
N CYS A 314 -7.44 26.10 27.04
CA CYS A 314 -6.22 25.98 26.20
C CYS A 314 -6.32 26.59 24.81
N TRP A 315 -7.53 26.89 24.31
CA TRP A 315 -7.71 27.15 22.88
C TRP A 315 -8.44 28.45 22.54
N ALA A 316 -8.95 29.21 23.52
CA ALA A 316 -9.26 30.62 23.30
C ALA A 316 -8.04 31.43 22.80
N ASP A 317 -6.84 30.86 22.94
CA ASP A 317 -5.55 31.47 22.67
C ASP A 317 -4.97 31.13 21.27
N GLY A 318 -5.26 29.95 20.71
CA GLY A 318 -4.73 29.51 19.42
C GLY A 318 -5.27 30.31 18.22
N GLN A 319 -6.52 30.77 18.32
CA GLN A 319 -7.19 31.61 17.32
C GLN A 319 -6.51 32.98 17.14
N LYS A 320 -5.82 33.50 18.17
CA LYS A 320 -5.03 34.74 18.12
C LYS A 320 -3.57 34.50 17.71
N ALA A 321 -3.11 33.25 17.75
CA ALA A 321 -1.72 32.89 17.54
C ALA A 321 -1.37 32.68 16.05
N CYS A 322 -2.31 32.18 15.25
CA CYS A 322 -2.04 31.80 13.87
C CYS A 322 -2.73 32.76 12.89
N SER A 323 -2.06 33.15 11.81
CA SER A 323 -2.76 33.82 10.70
C SER A 323 -3.75 32.84 10.06
N PRO A 324 -4.78 33.31 9.33
CA PRO A 324 -5.68 32.42 8.59
C PRO A 324 -4.96 31.46 7.62
N ALA A 325 -3.77 31.84 7.12
CA ALA A 325 -2.92 30.98 6.32
C ALA A 325 -2.27 29.86 7.16
N ASP A 326 -1.79 30.18 8.36
CA ASP A 326 -1.20 29.19 9.28
C ASP A 326 -2.27 28.21 9.80
N LEU A 327 -3.50 28.69 10.05
CA LEU A 327 -4.64 27.86 10.47
C LEU A 327 -5.04 26.80 9.42
N SER A 328 -4.76 27.06 8.14
CA SER A 328 -4.99 26.07 7.06
C SER A 328 -4.07 24.84 7.15
N GLN A 329 -3.01 24.94 7.96
CA GLN A 329 -2.03 23.88 8.22
C GLN A 329 -2.21 23.24 9.61
N VAL A 330 -3.22 23.67 10.38
CA VAL A 330 -3.47 23.14 11.73
C VAL A 330 -4.48 22.00 11.68
N THR A 331 -4.16 20.93 12.42
CA THR A 331 -5.03 19.79 12.66
C THR A 331 -5.29 19.67 14.17
N ALA A 332 -6.55 19.47 14.56
CA ALA A 332 -6.93 19.30 15.96
C ALA A 332 -7.22 17.83 16.28
N HIS A 333 -6.55 17.30 17.29
CA HIS A 333 -6.90 16.02 17.90
C HIS A 333 -8.08 16.22 18.85
N ALA A 334 -9.27 15.72 18.47
CA ALA A 334 -10.52 15.96 19.19
C ALA A 334 -11.48 14.76 19.08
N TYR A 335 -11.99 14.27 20.22
CA TYR A 335 -12.87 13.09 20.24
C TYR A 335 -14.33 13.47 20.38
N ILE A 336 -14.64 14.41 21.29
CA ILE A 336 -16.00 14.83 21.65
C ILE A 336 -16.52 16.01 20.84
N VAL A 337 -17.84 16.09 20.72
CA VAL A 337 -18.59 17.14 19.99
C VAL A 337 -18.16 18.54 20.43
N GLU A 338 -17.98 18.78 21.73
CA GLU A 338 -17.57 20.08 22.24
C GLU A 338 -16.20 20.49 21.71
N ALA A 339 -15.24 19.56 21.65
CA ALA A 339 -13.87 19.80 21.16
C ALA A 339 -13.85 20.07 19.67
N ILE A 340 -14.63 19.29 18.93
CA ILE A 340 -14.76 19.42 17.49
C ILE A 340 -15.38 20.77 17.14
N ASN A 341 -16.51 21.12 17.75
CA ASN A 341 -17.17 22.40 17.52
C ASN A 341 -16.31 23.58 17.95
N HIS A 342 -15.55 23.44 19.04
CA HIS A 342 -14.60 24.46 19.46
C HIS A 342 -13.50 24.67 18.40
N ALA A 343 -12.87 23.60 17.91
CA ALA A 343 -11.85 23.66 16.87
C ALA A 343 -12.38 24.27 15.55
N ILE A 344 -13.61 23.91 15.14
CA ILE A 344 -14.27 24.48 13.95
C ILE A 344 -14.53 25.98 14.12
N ASN A 345 -15.07 26.40 15.27
CA ASN A 345 -15.30 27.82 15.56
C ASN A 345 -14.01 28.63 15.59
N ILE A 346 -12.89 27.97 15.84
CA ILE A 346 -11.55 28.55 15.83
C ILE A 346 -10.95 28.67 14.42
N GLY A 347 -11.54 28.00 13.44
CA GLY A 347 -11.08 28.02 12.05
C GLY A 347 -10.04 26.94 11.73
N VAL A 348 -9.93 25.91 12.58
CA VAL A 348 -9.14 24.70 12.27
C VAL A 348 -9.80 23.96 11.12
N ARG A 349 -9.01 23.57 10.11
CA ARG A 349 -9.52 22.96 8.88
C ARG A 349 -9.61 21.44 8.90
N SER A 350 -8.85 20.79 9.80
CA SER A 350 -8.77 19.34 9.89
C SER A 350 -8.97 18.86 11.33
N ILE A 351 -9.84 17.86 11.50
CA ILE A 351 -10.14 17.22 12.79
C ILE A 351 -9.67 15.77 12.71
N GLU A 352 -8.82 15.36 13.65
CA GLU A 352 -8.40 13.97 13.82
C GLU A 352 -9.32 13.23 14.80
N HIS A 353 -9.55 11.94 14.52
CA HIS A 353 -10.38 11.01 15.29
C HIS A 353 -11.88 11.27 15.17
N GLY A 354 -12.43 12.23 15.92
CA GLY A 354 -13.87 12.50 15.92
C GLY A 354 -14.74 11.33 16.41
N ASN A 355 -14.21 10.40 17.22
CA ASN A 355 -14.89 9.16 17.59
C ASN A 355 -16.26 9.29 18.27
N LEU A 356 -16.62 10.49 18.75
CA LEU A 356 -17.83 10.73 19.55
C LEU A 356 -18.72 11.83 18.94
N LEU A 357 -18.68 12.00 17.62
CA LEU A 357 -19.48 13.01 16.90
C LEU A 357 -20.98 12.69 16.87
N ASP A 358 -21.79 13.75 16.84
CA ASP A 358 -23.24 13.69 16.69
C ASP A 358 -23.66 14.02 15.25
N LYS A 359 -24.94 13.84 14.91
CA LYS A 359 -25.46 14.07 13.56
C LYS A 359 -25.27 15.52 13.09
N SER A 360 -25.26 16.49 14.00
CA SER A 360 -25.08 17.90 13.67
C SER A 360 -23.64 18.24 13.31
N THR A 361 -22.68 17.67 14.06
CA THR A 361 -21.24 17.87 13.87
C THR A 361 -20.67 17.01 12.73
N ALA A 362 -21.26 15.84 12.46
CA ALA A 362 -20.91 14.98 11.32
C ALA A 362 -20.93 15.74 9.99
N LYS A 363 -21.93 16.62 9.79
CA LYS A 363 -22.04 17.48 8.58
C LYS A 363 -20.90 18.48 8.42
N LEU A 364 -20.20 18.81 9.50
CA LEU A 364 -19.09 19.75 9.51
C LEU A 364 -17.73 19.05 9.38
N VAL A 365 -17.67 17.74 9.63
CA VAL A 365 -16.45 16.92 9.58
C VAL A 365 -16.70 15.68 8.71
N PRO A 366 -16.51 15.80 7.38
CA PRO A 366 -16.90 14.74 6.46
C PRO A 366 -16.02 13.50 6.50
N ASP A 367 -14.79 13.56 7.02
CA ASP A 367 -13.86 12.41 7.02
C ASP A 367 -13.17 12.22 8.39
N PRO A 368 -13.84 11.64 9.41
CA PRO A 368 -13.21 11.34 10.69
C PRO A 368 -12.17 10.22 10.55
N THR A 369 -10.94 10.45 11.04
CA THR A 369 -9.83 9.49 10.97
C THR A 369 -9.94 8.41 12.06
N LEU A 370 -10.72 7.37 11.79
CA LEU A 370 -11.06 6.32 12.78
C LEU A 370 -10.23 5.04 12.67
N SER A 371 -9.31 4.97 11.70
CA SER A 371 -8.63 3.74 11.26
C SER A 371 -7.68 3.10 12.28
N TYR A 372 -7.26 3.82 13.32
CA TYR A 372 -6.24 3.34 14.26
C TYR A 372 -6.73 2.22 15.21
N TYR A 373 -7.97 2.28 15.66
CA TYR A 373 -8.45 1.39 16.71
C TYR A 373 -8.65 -0.05 16.28
N GLY A 374 -8.97 -0.30 15.01
CA GLY A 374 -9.15 -1.66 14.51
C GLY A 374 -7.85 -2.45 14.41
N ILE A 375 -6.69 -1.78 14.27
CA ILE A 375 -5.39 -2.43 14.05
C ILE A 375 -4.81 -2.95 15.36
N ILE A 376 -4.93 -2.19 16.45
CA ILE A 376 -4.37 -2.55 17.77
C ILE A 376 -5.07 -3.76 18.43
N HIS A 377 -6.24 -4.16 17.93
CA HIS A 377 -6.96 -5.36 18.37
C HIS A 377 -6.70 -6.58 17.47
N ARG A 378 -5.84 -6.48 16.45
CA ARG A 378 -5.54 -7.56 15.50
C ARG A 378 -4.15 -8.15 15.74
N LYS A 379 -3.99 -9.44 15.45
CA LYS A 379 -2.67 -10.08 15.38
C LYS A 379 -1.82 -9.47 14.26
N PRO A 380 -0.52 -9.21 14.46
CA PRO A 380 0.27 -9.45 15.67
C PRO A 380 0.31 -8.27 16.67
N PHE A 381 -0.45 -7.19 16.42
CA PHE A 381 -0.42 -5.95 17.19
C PHE A 381 -1.25 -5.96 18.48
N GLU A 382 -1.90 -7.08 18.79
CA GLU A 382 -2.76 -7.26 19.97
C GLU A 382 -2.04 -7.00 21.31
N THR A 383 -0.71 -7.15 21.35
CA THR A 383 0.14 -6.87 22.52
C THR A 383 0.75 -5.47 22.53
N PHE A 384 0.53 -4.66 21.49
CA PHE A 384 1.18 -3.36 21.34
C PHE A 384 0.71 -2.32 22.36
N PHE A 385 -0.51 -2.45 22.89
CA PHE A 385 -1.10 -1.47 23.79
C PHE A 385 -2.00 -2.12 24.85
N GLU A 386 -1.38 -2.75 25.86
CA GLU A 386 -2.10 -3.55 26.87
C GLU A 386 -2.89 -2.70 27.87
N GLU A 387 -2.31 -1.62 28.39
CA GLU A 387 -2.89 -0.80 29.48
C GLU A 387 -4.11 0.05 29.03
N GLY A 388 -4.20 0.40 27.74
CA GLY A 388 -5.31 1.18 27.19
C GLY A 388 -6.22 0.41 26.23
N ARG A 389 -6.14 -0.93 26.22
CA ARG A 389 -6.90 -1.81 25.31
C ARG A 389 -8.41 -1.63 25.46
N ASP A 390 -8.91 -1.65 26.69
CA ASP A 390 -10.35 -1.58 26.98
C ASP A 390 -10.93 -0.20 26.61
N LYS A 391 -10.19 0.88 26.94
CA LYS A 391 -10.55 2.24 26.54
C LYS A 391 -10.58 2.38 25.01
N SER A 392 -9.59 1.81 24.35
CA SER A 392 -9.48 1.81 22.88
C SER A 392 -10.61 1.05 22.19
N ALA A 393 -11.05 -0.08 22.75
CA ALA A 393 -12.20 -0.84 22.24
C ALA A 393 -13.51 -0.05 22.38
N GLN A 394 -13.72 0.64 23.50
CA GLN A 394 -14.89 1.51 23.69
C GLN A 394 -14.92 2.66 22.68
N VAL A 395 -13.77 3.31 22.47
CA VAL A 395 -13.63 4.41 21.50
C VAL A 395 -13.82 3.92 20.07
N MET A 396 -13.38 2.70 19.74
CA MET A 396 -13.64 2.05 18.45
C MET A 396 -15.13 1.89 18.20
N GLN A 397 -15.85 1.31 19.17
CA GLN A 397 -17.28 1.04 19.04
C GLN A 397 -18.08 2.32 18.85
N LYS A 398 -17.74 3.38 19.60
CA LYS A 398 -18.37 4.69 19.44
C LYS A 398 -18.00 5.34 18.10
N GLY A 399 -16.76 5.15 17.62
CA GLY A 399 -16.32 5.59 16.28
C GLY A 399 -17.10 4.93 15.14
N LEU A 400 -17.41 3.64 15.23
CA LEU A 400 -18.26 2.96 14.24
C LEU A 400 -19.69 3.52 14.22
N ASN A 401 -20.24 3.87 15.38
CA ASN A 401 -21.55 4.52 15.45
C ASN A 401 -21.51 5.93 14.84
N ALA A 402 -20.41 6.66 15.06
CA ALA A 402 -20.18 7.96 14.43
C ALA A 402 -20.13 7.88 12.89
N LEU A 403 -19.51 6.84 12.31
CA LEU A 403 -19.54 6.62 10.85
C LEU A 403 -20.94 6.38 10.33
N LYS A 404 -21.73 5.53 11.01
CA LYS A 404 -23.13 5.29 10.64
C LYS A 404 -23.95 6.58 10.68
N LEU A 405 -23.71 7.44 11.67
CA LEU A 405 -24.38 8.74 11.76
C LEU A 405 -23.97 9.70 10.64
N ALA A 406 -22.73 9.61 10.15
CA ALA A 406 -22.25 10.41 9.02
C ALA A 406 -22.81 9.91 7.68
N GLU A 407 -22.92 8.58 7.51
CA GLU A 407 -23.63 7.94 6.38
C GLU A 407 -25.12 8.32 6.36
N ASP A 408 -25.81 8.21 7.50
CA ASP A 408 -27.22 8.64 7.68
C ASP A 408 -27.45 10.15 7.50
N ALA A 409 -26.38 10.94 7.47
CA ALA A 409 -26.40 12.38 7.25
C ALA A 409 -26.04 12.76 5.81
N ASP A 410 -25.75 11.79 4.94
CA ASP A 410 -25.35 11.96 3.53
C ASP A 410 -24.03 12.73 3.38
N VAL A 411 -23.08 12.49 4.30
CA VAL A 411 -21.80 13.22 4.40
C VAL A 411 -20.60 12.38 3.95
N VAL A 412 -20.68 11.04 4.09
CA VAL A 412 -19.60 10.07 3.79
C VAL A 412 -19.98 9.13 2.66
#